data_AF-A0ABD6VHG6-F1
#
_entry.id   AF-A0ABD6VHG6-F1
#
_cell.length_a   1.000
_cell.length_b   1.000
_cell.length_c   1.000
_cell.angle_alpha   90.00
_cell.angle_beta   90.00
_cell.angle_gamma   90.00
#
_symmetry.space_group_name_H-M   'P 1'
#
loop_
_entity.id
_entity.type
_entity.pdbx_description
1 polymer ?
#
loop_
_entity_poly.entity_id
_entity_poly.type
_entity_poly.pdbx_seq_one_letter_code
_entity_poly.pdbx_strand_id
1 'polypeptide(L)'
;MRPWSRMPAWWSKEISDLRGGAASGRSQALLRVMLALATMTPNGKSYSVTSSVSVLMDRTGLSRPMVRVAIADATQRGWIRHTPGGGTQKSEYTLVCPHFEAEEDGYYYKIPNVEVVSLIPKISHRGEKALAALKIYLILLIVRPNHSRVSLINVENLRDRAAVQWHSMRDALSILATHGLIIVDKAPGDEGLQVKNQYIMRGKLVRESMPA
;
A
#
# COMPACT_ATOMS: atom_id res chain seq x y z
N MET A 1 12.08 7.17 12.23
CA MET A 1 11.41 6.08 11.48
C MET A 1 12.32 5.65 10.35
N ARG A 2 12.42 4.35 10.02
CA ARG A 2 13.19 3.89 8.84
C ARG A 2 12.57 4.48 7.57
N PRO A 3 13.36 4.78 6.52
CA PRO A 3 12.85 5.46 5.32
C PRO A 3 11.82 4.63 4.56
N TRP A 4 11.99 3.32 4.54
CA TRP A 4 11.06 2.37 3.92
C TRP A 4 10.95 1.06 4.70
N SER A 5 9.89 0.31 4.41
CA SER A 5 9.66 -1.06 4.89
C SER A 5 9.33 -1.99 3.74
N ARG A 6 9.50 -3.31 3.94
CA ARG A 6 9.08 -4.34 2.97
C ARG A 6 7.62 -4.71 3.22
N MET A 7 6.87 -4.90 2.14
CA MET A 7 5.50 -5.40 2.18
C MET A 7 5.38 -6.61 1.24
N PRO A 8 4.82 -7.74 1.69
CA PRO A 8 4.70 -8.93 0.84
C PRO A 8 3.83 -8.67 -0.39
N ALA A 9 4.20 -9.27 -1.53
CA ALA A 9 3.53 -9.08 -2.81
C ALA A 9 2.63 -10.25 -3.24
N TRP A 10 2.67 -11.39 -2.54
CA TRP A 10 1.98 -12.62 -2.96
C TRP A 10 0.45 -12.48 -3.04
N TRP A 11 -0.15 -11.66 -2.16
CA TRP A 11 -1.59 -11.36 -2.16
C TRP A 11 -1.97 -10.22 -3.13
N SER A 12 -1.03 -9.73 -3.96
CA SER A 12 -1.27 -8.60 -4.86
C SER A 12 -2.44 -8.82 -5.84
N LYS A 13 -2.66 -10.08 -6.25
CA LYS A 13 -3.80 -10.44 -7.12
C LYS A 13 -5.13 -10.24 -6.39
N GLU A 14 -5.20 -10.51 -5.09
CA GLU A 14 -6.44 -10.36 -4.30
C GLU A 14 -6.85 -8.90 -4.10
N ILE A 15 -6.00 -7.92 -4.45
CA ILE A 15 -6.38 -6.51 -4.46
C ILE A 15 -7.57 -6.31 -5.39
N SER A 16 -7.63 -6.99 -6.54
CA SER A 16 -8.76 -6.85 -7.49
C SER A 16 -10.09 -7.18 -6.84
N ASP A 17 -10.10 -8.16 -5.93
CA ASP A 17 -11.30 -8.75 -5.33
C ASP A 17 -11.91 -7.89 -4.21
N LEU A 18 -11.21 -6.82 -3.83
CA LEU A 18 -11.71 -5.86 -2.85
C LEU A 18 -12.86 -5.04 -3.44
N ARG A 19 -14.07 -5.32 -2.94
CA ARG A 19 -15.34 -4.82 -3.45
C ARG A 19 -15.59 -3.35 -3.10
N GLY A 20 -16.15 -2.62 -4.08
CA GLY A 20 -16.65 -1.25 -3.91
C GLY A 20 -18.04 -1.17 -3.27
N GLY A 21 -18.74 -0.05 -3.49
CA GLY A 21 -20.10 0.17 -2.99
C GLY A 21 -20.20 0.09 -1.46
N ALA A 22 -21.17 -0.68 -0.94
CA ALA A 22 -21.40 -0.87 0.49
C ALA A 22 -20.21 -1.49 1.24
N ALA A 23 -19.38 -2.28 0.54
CA ALA A 23 -18.17 -2.90 1.12
C ALA A 23 -16.94 -1.99 1.10
N SER A 24 -17.01 -0.83 0.43
CA SER A 24 -15.86 0.05 0.19
C SER A 24 -15.13 0.46 1.48
N GLY A 25 -15.86 0.75 2.56
CA GLY A 25 -15.25 1.09 3.85
C GLY A 25 -14.42 -0.05 4.45
N ARG A 26 -14.90 -1.30 4.37
CA ARG A 26 -14.18 -2.48 4.86
C ARG A 26 -12.92 -2.74 4.02
N SER A 27 -13.03 -2.66 2.70
CA SER A 27 -11.90 -2.81 1.79
C SER A 27 -10.83 -1.73 2.00
N GLN A 28 -11.23 -0.47 2.19
CA GLN A 28 -10.29 0.59 2.53
C GLN A 28 -9.60 0.35 3.87
N ALA A 29 -10.35 -0.10 4.89
CA ALA A 29 -9.79 -0.37 6.20
C ALA A 29 -8.74 -1.49 6.16
N LEU A 30 -9.01 -2.57 5.41
CA LEU A 30 -8.06 -3.66 5.19
C LEU A 30 -6.75 -3.14 4.59
N LEU A 31 -6.80 -2.39 3.48
CA LEU A 31 -5.60 -1.88 2.82
C LEU A 31 -4.78 -0.94 3.71
N ARG A 32 -5.46 -0.07 4.47
CA ARG A 32 -4.80 0.86 5.41
C ARG A 32 -4.12 0.13 6.56
N VAL A 33 -4.78 -0.86 7.16
CA VAL A 33 -4.19 -1.65 8.24
C VAL A 33 -2.96 -2.42 7.75
N MET A 34 -3.02 -3.00 6.55
CA MET A 34 -1.87 -3.69 5.96
C MET A 34 -0.68 -2.75 5.74
N LEU A 35 -0.93 -1.56 5.18
CA LEU A 35 0.11 -0.52 5.04
C LEU A 35 0.67 -0.11 6.41
N ALA A 36 -0.19 0.17 7.38
CA ALA A 36 0.23 0.55 8.73
C ALA A 36 1.12 -0.52 9.37
N LEU A 37 0.70 -1.79 9.37
CA LEU A 37 1.49 -2.90 9.90
C LEU A 37 2.85 -3.03 9.21
N ALA A 38 2.89 -2.95 7.87
CA ALA A 38 4.15 -3.01 7.13
C ALA A 38 5.13 -1.89 7.55
N THR A 39 4.66 -0.67 7.76
CA THR A 39 5.50 0.44 8.24
C THR A 39 5.98 0.28 9.70
N MET A 40 5.38 -0.63 10.46
CA MET A 40 5.69 -0.88 11.87
C MET A 40 6.64 -2.05 12.10
N THR A 41 6.96 -2.81 11.06
CA THR A 41 7.99 -3.85 11.11
C THR A 41 9.28 -3.29 11.75
N PRO A 42 10.03 -4.07 12.54
CA PRO A 42 11.19 -3.57 13.29
C PRO A 42 12.45 -3.45 12.41
N ASN A 43 12.66 -4.41 11.50
CA ASN A 43 13.74 -4.38 10.52
C ASN A 43 13.25 -4.84 9.12
N GLY A 44 14.14 -4.90 8.12
CA GLY A 44 13.78 -5.29 6.74
C GLY A 44 13.63 -6.80 6.54
N LYS A 45 13.89 -7.59 7.60
CA LYS A 45 13.88 -9.05 7.60
C LYS A 45 12.83 -9.63 8.56
N SER A 46 12.07 -8.79 9.25
CA SER A 46 11.05 -9.21 10.22
C SER A 46 9.72 -8.64 9.79
N TYR A 47 8.72 -9.51 9.72
CA TYR A 47 7.35 -9.17 9.36
C TYR A 47 6.40 -9.27 10.57
N SER A 48 6.95 -9.49 11.77
CA SER A 48 6.20 -9.47 13.03
C SER A 48 6.22 -8.08 13.65
N VAL A 49 5.08 -7.67 14.19
CA VAL A 49 4.87 -6.37 14.84
C VAL A 49 4.09 -6.58 16.12
N THR A 50 4.61 -6.07 17.23
CA THR A 50 3.88 -6.01 18.50
C THR A 50 3.28 -4.62 18.67
N SER A 51 1.95 -4.52 18.67
CA SER A 51 1.25 -3.23 18.74
C SER A 51 -0.10 -3.31 19.46
N SER A 52 -0.58 -2.16 19.94
CA SER A 52 -1.96 -2.01 20.36
C SER A 52 -2.85 -1.59 19.19
N VAL A 53 -4.15 -1.84 19.32
CA VAL A 53 -5.18 -1.35 18.38
C VAL A 53 -5.20 0.18 18.33
N SER A 54 -4.92 0.87 19.45
CA SER A 54 -4.89 2.34 19.48
C SER A 54 -3.81 2.90 18.54
N VAL A 55 -2.61 2.31 18.53
CA VAL A 55 -1.54 2.76 17.60
C VAL A 55 -1.93 2.51 16.14
N LEU A 56 -2.65 1.43 15.84
CA LEU A 56 -3.17 1.18 14.51
C LEU A 56 -4.25 2.19 14.11
N MET A 57 -5.08 2.64 15.04
CA MET A 57 -6.04 3.72 14.80
C MET A 57 -5.31 5.00 14.40
N ASP A 58 -4.28 5.40 15.16
CA ASP A 58 -3.51 6.62 14.89
C ASP A 58 -2.85 6.57 13.50
N ARG A 59 -2.29 5.42 13.11
CA ARG A 59 -1.60 5.23 11.82
C ARG A 59 -2.51 5.08 10.61
N THR A 60 -3.78 4.78 10.81
CA THR A 60 -4.74 4.55 9.72
C THR A 60 -5.83 5.62 9.65
N GLY A 61 -5.98 6.40 10.72
CA GLY A 61 -7.10 7.30 10.99
C GLY A 61 -8.42 6.58 11.29
N LEU A 62 -8.42 5.25 11.36
CA LEU A 62 -9.66 4.47 11.47
C LEU A 62 -10.16 4.41 12.91
N SER A 63 -11.47 4.21 13.07
CA SER A 63 -12.08 3.91 14.36
C SER A 63 -11.69 2.51 14.85
N ARG A 64 -11.73 2.30 16.17
CA ARG A 64 -11.43 0.98 16.79
C ARG A 64 -12.21 -0.18 16.17
N PRO A 65 -13.53 -0.08 15.92
CA PRO A 65 -14.28 -1.16 15.27
C PRO A 65 -13.76 -1.47 13.86
N MET A 66 -13.45 -0.45 13.06
CA MET A 66 -12.94 -0.64 11.69
C MET A 66 -11.57 -1.31 11.67
N VAL A 67 -10.68 -0.94 12.59
CA VAL A 67 -9.37 -1.61 12.74
C VAL A 67 -9.55 -3.09 13.09
N ARG A 68 -10.44 -3.41 14.05
CA ARG A 68 -10.72 -4.80 14.43
C ARG A 68 -11.30 -5.63 13.28
N VAL A 69 -12.24 -5.06 12.53
CA VAL A 69 -12.81 -5.71 11.33
C VAL A 69 -11.73 -5.96 10.28
N ALA A 70 -10.85 -4.98 10.02
CA ALA A 70 -9.76 -5.13 9.07
C ALA A 70 -8.73 -6.19 9.50
N ILE A 71 -8.39 -6.27 10.79
CA ILE A 71 -7.52 -7.34 11.33
C ILE A 71 -8.15 -8.71 11.14
N ALA A 72 -9.45 -8.85 11.46
CA ALA A 72 -10.17 -10.11 11.28
C ALA A 72 -10.22 -10.51 9.79
N ASP A 73 -10.48 -9.56 8.89
CA ASP A 73 -10.51 -9.78 7.44
C ASP A 73 -9.12 -10.19 6.90
N ALA A 74 -8.06 -9.48 7.31
CA ALA A 74 -6.68 -9.82 6.95
C ALA A 74 -6.28 -11.21 7.45
N THR A 75 -6.73 -11.59 8.65
CA THR A 75 -6.46 -12.92 9.22
C THR A 75 -7.23 -14.00 8.47
N GLN A 76 -8.50 -13.78 8.17
CA GLN A 76 -9.35 -14.70 7.41
C GLN A 76 -8.80 -14.95 6.00
N ARG A 77 -8.25 -13.92 5.36
CA ARG A 77 -7.58 -14.02 4.05
C ARG A 77 -6.18 -14.65 4.12
N GLY A 78 -5.65 -14.91 5.33
CA GLY A 78 -4.30 -15.41 5.51
C GLY A 78 -3.20 -14.40 5.20
N TRP A 79 -3.52 -13.10 5.10
CA TRP A 79 -2.54 -12.04 4.86
C TRP A 79 -1.67 -11.78 6.09
N ILE A 80 -2.25 -12.01 7.27
CA ILE A 80 -1.55 -11.91 8.56
C ILE A 80 -1.87 -13.12 9.44
N ARG A 81 -0.95 -13.44 10.35
CA ARG A 81 -1.24 -14.20 11.57
C ARG A 81 -1.38 -13.20 12.71
N HIS A 82 -2.40 -13.36 13.55
CA HIS A 82 -2.67 -12.46 14.66
C HIS A 82 -2.75 -13.24 15.96
N THR A 83 -1.85 -12.92 16.89
CA THR A 83 -1.88 -13.41 18.26
C THR A 83 -2.41 -12.29 19.14
N PRO A 84 -3.70 -12.35 19.57
CA PRO A 84 -4.29 -11.29 20.37
C PRO A 84 -3.60 -11.18 21.73
N GLY A 85 -3.27 -9.96 22.14
CA GLY A 85 -2.82 -9.69 23.51
C GLY A 85 -3.96 -9.80 24.52
N GLY A 86 -3.66 -10.25 25.74
CA GLY A 86 -4.59 -10.28 26.86
C GLY A 86 -4.42 -9.09 27.81
N GLY A 87 -5.52 -8.52 28.32
CA GLY A 87 -5.49 -7.45 29.32
C GLY A 87 -4.72 -6.21 28.85
N THR A 88 -3.59 -5.91 29.48
CA THR A 88 -2.69 -4.79 29.15
C THR A 88 -1.64 -5.15 28.09
N GLN A 89 -1.54 -6.40 27.67
CA GLN A 89 -0.56 -6.86 26.69
C GLN A 89 -0.94 -6.41 25.27
N LYS A 90 0.09 -6.09 24.48
CA LYS A 90 -0.04 -5.76 23.06
C LYS A 90 -0.28 -7.04 22.25
N SER A 91 -1.01 -6.92 21.15
CA SER A 91 -1.15 -8.00 20.17
C SER A 91 0.11 -8.12 19.33
N GLU A 92 0.37 -9.33 18.85
CA GLU A 92 1.37 -9.60 17.82
C GLU A 92 0.69 -9.84 16.47
N TYR A 93 1.23 -9.21 15.42
CA TYR A 93 0.77 -9.31 14.05
C TYR A 93 1.94 -9.71 13.17
N THR A 94 1.82 -10.81 12.45
CA THR A 94 2.86 -11.30 11.52
C THR A 94 2.34 -11.24 10.10
N LEU A 95 2.92 -10.39 9.24
CA LEU A 95 2.59 -10.39 7.82
C LEU A 95 3.06 -11.71 7.21
N VAL A 96 2.14 -12.44 6.58
CA VAL A 96 2.46 -13.72 5.94
C VAL A 96 3.28 -13.42 4.69
N CYS A 97 4.40 -14.12 4.50
CA CYS A 97 5.26 -14.03 3.34
C CYS A 97 5.76 -15.45 3.00
N PRO A 98 5.22 -16.11 1.95
CA PRO A 98 5.63 -17.46 1.55
C PRO A 98 7.10 -17.54 1.12
N HIS A 99 7.65 -16.44 0.63
CA HIS A 99 9.02 -16.33 0.11
C HIS A 99 9.87 -15.41 1.00
N PHE A 100 9.84 -15.65 2.31
CA PHE A 100 10.43 -14.78 3.33
C PHE A 100 11.94 -14.54 3.14
N GLU A 101 12.65 -15.53 2.62
CA GLU A 101 14.12 -15.53 2.50
C GLU A 101 14.64 -14.97 1.17
N ALA A 102 13.77 -14.82 0.17
CA ALA A 102 14.19 -14.41 -1.16
C ALA A 102 14.25 -12.88 -1.29
N GLU A 103 15.42 -12.35 -1.67
CA GLU A 103 15.64 -10.91 -1.88
C GLU A 103 15.31 -10.46 -3.31
N GLU A 104 14.32 -11.09 -3.94
CA GLU A 104 13.96 -10.83 -5.34
C GLU A 104 12.76 -9.89 -5.47
N ASP A 105 12.79 -9.06 -6.53
CA ASP A 105 11.66 -8.25 -6.92
C ASP A 105 10.46 -9.16 -7.26
N GLY A 106 9.26 -8.74 -6.86
CA GLY A 106 8.04 -9.53 -7.05
C GLY A 106 7.62 -10.37 -5.84
N TYR A 107 8.51 -10.65 -4.87
CA TYR A 107 8.15 -11.25 -3.58
C TYR A 107 7.75 -10.21 -2.54
N TYR A 108 8.38 -9.04 -2.58
CA TYR A 108 8.05 -7.89 -1.77
C TYR A 108 8.18 -6.61 -2.57
N TYR A 109 7.53 -5.55 -2.10
CA TYR A 109 7.73 -4.19 -2.56
C TYR A 109 8.07 -3.27 -1.38
N LYS A 110 8.89 -2.26 -1.64
CA LYS A 110 9.20 -1.21 -0.66
C LYS A 110 8.05 -0.22 -0.55
N ILE A 111 7.72 0.18 0.67
CA ILE A 111 6.77 1.27 0.95
C ILE A 111 7.49 2.45 1.63
N PRO A 112 7.15 3.71 1.27
CA PRO A 112 7.77 4.88 1.88
C PRO A 112 7.10 5.16 3.22
N ASN A 113 7.82 4.93 4.31
CA ASN A 113 7.22 4.85 5.65
C ASN A 113 6.62 6.18 6.12
N VAL A 114 7.33 7.29 5.86
CA VAL A 114 6.91 8.63 6.30
C VAL A 114 5.64 9.06 5.57
N GLU A 115 5.63 8.91 4.25
CA GLU A 115 4.52 9.26 3.38
C GLU A 115 3.29 8.38 3.68
N VAL A 116 3.48 7.07 3.85
CA VAL A 116 2.39 6.16 4.19
C VAL A 116 1.75 6.55 5.53
N VAL A 117 2.54 6.76 6.58
CA VAL A 117 1.99 7.09 7.91
C VAL A 117 1.34 8.48 7.95
N SER A 118 1.90 9.45 7.25
CA SER A 118 1.44 10.85 7.34
C SER A 118 0.33 11.21 6.34
N LEU A 119 0.23 10.52 5.20
CA LEU A 119 -0.65 10.91 4.10
C LEU A 119 -1.84 9.95 3.92
N ILE A 120 -1.66 8.65 4.12
CA ILE A 120 -2.75 7.67 3.95
C ILE A 120 -3.95 7.94 4.87
N PRO A 121 -3.77 8.30 6.17
CA PRO A 121 -4.89 8.64 7.04
C PRO A 121 -5.72 9.85 6.56
N LYS A 122 -5.11 10.75 5.78
CA LYS A 122 -5.73 11.98 5.27
C LYS A 122 -6.63 11.74 4.07
N ILE A 123 -6.44 10.64 3.34
CA ILE A 123 -7.35 10.26 2.25
C ILE A 123 -8.73 9.98 2.86
N SER A 124 -9.80 10.45 2.20
CA SER A 124 -11.19 10.18 2.61
C SER A 124 -11.43 8.69 2.91
N HIS A 125 -12.23 8.41 3.94
CA HIS A 125 -12.56 7.05 4.40
C HIS A 125 -13.85 6.54 3.77
N ARG A 126 -14.46 7.36 2.89
CA ARG A 126 -15.78 7.12 2.29
C ARG A 126 -15.68 7.15 0.77
N GLY A 127 -16.51 6.32 0.15
CA GLY A 127 -16.74 6.33 -1.29
C GLY A 127 -15.73 5.51 -2.09
N GLU A 128 -16.14 5.18 -3.30
CA GLU A 128 -15.40 4.27 -4.18
C GLU A 128 -14.11 4.88 -4.71
N LYS A 129 -14.07 6.21 -4.91
CA LYS A 129 -12.89 6.93 -5.39
C LYS A 129 -11.69 6.78 -4.45
N ALA A 130 -11.93 6.80 -3.14
CA ALA A 130 -10.88 6.60 -2.13
C ALA A 130 -10.37 5.15 -2.12
N LEU A 131 -11.27 4.17 -2.28
CA LEU A 131 -10.85 2.78 -2.45
C LEU A 131 -10.02 2.61 -3.72
N ALA A 132 -10.47 3.16 -4.85
CA ALA A 132 -9.74 3.13 -6.11
C ALA A 132 -8.33 3.73 -5.95
N ALA A 133 -8.20 4.88 -5.27
CA ALA A 133 -6.92 5.50 -4.96
C ALA A 133 -5.98 4.55 -4.18
N LEU A 134 -6.47 3.87 -3.13
CA LEU A 134 -5.65 2.93 -2.37
C LEU A 134 -5.25 1.69 -3.20
N LYS A 135 -6.17 1.13 -3.99
CA LYS A 135 -5.87 -0.01 -4.89
C LYS A 135 -4.79 0.38 -5.89
N ILE A 136 -4.96 1.52 -6.57
CA ILE A 136 -4.00 2.04 -7.56
C ILE A 136 -2.64 2.29 -6.91
N TYR A 137 -2.60 2.93 -5.74
CA TYR A 137 -1.36 3.19 -5.03
C TYR A 137 -0.59 1.90 -4.72
N LEU A 138 -1.28 0.86 -4.24
CA LEU A 138 -0.66 -0.43 -3.98
C LEU A 138 -0.16 -1.10 -5.27
N ILE A 139 -0.94 -1.08 -6.36
CA ILE A 139 -0.48 -1.62 -7.64
C ILE A 139 0.76 -0.87 -8.14
N LEU A 140 0.79 0.46 -8.02
CA LEU A 140 1.98 1.25 -8.37
C LEU A 140 3.19 0.87 -7.52
N LEU A 141 3.02 0.63 -6.22
CA LEU A 141 4.07 0.12 -5.34
C LEU A 141 4.56 -1.28 -5.77
N ILE A 142 3.64 -2.16 -6.16
CA ILE A 142 3.91 -3.57 -6.54
C ILE A 142 4.68 -3.66 -7.86
N VAL A 143 4.31 -2.87 -8.87
CA VAL A 143 4.95 -2.93 -10.20
C VAL A 143 6.27 -2.19 -10.27
N ARG A 144 6.57 -1.37 -9.26
CA ARG A 144 7.80 -0.60 -9.20
C ARG A 144 8.98 -1.51 -8.84
N PRO A 145 10.09 -1.45 -9.56
CA PRO A 145 11.33 -2.07 -9.11
C PRO A 145 11.76 -1.52 -7.74
N ASN A 146 12.31 -2.35 -6.85
CA ASN A 146 12.64 -1.93 -5.48
C ASN A 146 13.81 -0.93 -5.41
N HIS A 147 14.57 -0.78 -6.49
CA HIS A 147 15.67 0.16 -6.64
C HIS A 147 15.26 1.44 -7.40
N SER A 148 14.00 1.55 -7.83
CA SER A 148 13.48 2.69 -8.56
C SER A 148 12.40 3.43 -7.74
N ARG A 149 12.21 4.71 -8.05
CA ARG A 149 11.05 5.50 -7.60
C ARG A 149 9.95 5.54 -8.65
N VAL A 150 10.21 5.06 -9.86
CA VAL A 150 9.34 5.19 -11.02
C VAL A 150 8.63 3.87 -11.30
N SER A 151 7.32 3.91 -11.37
CA SER A 151 6.47 2.81 -11.83
C SER A 151 6.10 3.04 -13.29
N LEU A 152 6.54 2.15 -14.17
CA LEU A 152 6.23 2.18 -15.60
C LEU A 152 5.10 1.18 -15.89
N ILE A 153 3.88 1.68 -15.99
CA ILE A 153 2.69 0.88 -16.32
C ILE A 153 1.74 1.74 -17.13
N ASN A 154 1.14 1.18 -18.19
CA ASN A 154 0.13 1.90 -18.95
C ASN A 154 -1.19 1.99 -18.14
N VAL A 155 -2.05 2.94 -18.53
CA VAL A 155 -3.29 3.21 -17.77
C VAL A 155 -4.24 2.02 -17.80
N GLU A 156 -4.31 1.29 -18.91
CA GLU A 156 -5.19 0.12 -19.08
C GLU A 156 -4.78 -1.03 -18.15
N ASN A 157 -3.51 -1.42 -18.15
CA ASN A 157 -3.00 -2.46 -17.25
C ASN A 157 -3.09 -2.03 -15.78
N LEU A 158 -2.89 -0.74 -15.48
CA LEU A 158 -3.06 -0.22 -14.13
C LEU A 158 -4.52 -0.36 -13.67
N ARG A 159 -5.47 0.02 -14.53
CA ARG A 159 -6.91 -0.13 -14.29
C ARG A 159 -7.27 -1.59 -14.05
N ASP A 160 -6.81 -2.48 -14.92
CA ASP A 160 -7.16 -3.90 -14.90
C ASP A 160 -6.61 -4.59 -13.65
N ARG A 161 -5.34 -4.36 -13.33
CA ARG A 161 -4.72 -4.90 -12.11
C ARG A 161 -5.33 -4.33 -10.84
N ALA A 162 -5.75 -3.07 -10.84
CA ALA A 162 -6.45 -2.47 -9.71
C ALA A 162 -7.95 -2.84 -9.68
N ALA A 163 -8.49 -3.45 -10.74
CA ALA A 163 -9.91 -3.68 -10.96
C ALA A 163 -10.77 -2.46 -10.55
N VAL A 164 -10.51 -1.33 -11.21
CA VAL A 164 -11.21 -0.06 -10.99
C VAL A 164 -11.96 0.37 -12.26
N GLN A 165 -13.10 1.03 -12.09
CA GLN A 165 -13.84 1.59 -13.22
C GLN A 165 -13.08 2.76 -13.85
N TRP A 166 -13.20 2.94 -15.17
CA TRP A 166 -12.56 4.03 -15.92
C TRP A 166 -12.85 5.41 -15.32
N HIS A 167 -14.12 5.67 -14.99
CA HIS A 167 -14.53 6.96 -14.42
C HIS A 167 -13.85 7.25 -13.07
N SER A 168 -13.48 6.21 -12.31
CA SER A 168 -12.84 6.34 -11.00
C SER A 168 -11.32 6.48 -11.10
N MET A 169 -10.73 6.09 -12.25
CA MET A 169 -9.28 6.09 -12.46
C MET A 169 -8.68 7.51 -12.37
N ARG A 170 -9.30 8.49 -13.06
CA ARG A 170 -8.84 9.88 -13.04
C ARG A 170 -8.91 10.49 -11.65
N ASP A 171 -10.03 10.28 -10.98
CA ASP A 171 -10.26 10.82 -9.64
C ASP A 171 -9.31 10.18 -8.62
N ALA A 172 -9.06 8.88 -8.73
CA ALA A 172 -8.12 8.17 -7.88
C ALA A 172 -6.67 8.69 -8.06
N LEU A 173 -6.20 8.87 -9.30
CA LEU A 173 -4.88 9.46 -9.56
C LEU A 173 -4.81 10.90 -9.03
N SER A 174 -5.87 11.68 -9.22
CA SER A 174 -5.96 13.05 -8.70
C SER A 174 -5.87 13.08 -7.18
N ILE A 175 -6.58 12.18 -6.48
CA ILE A 175 -6.48 12.03 -5.02
C ILE A 175 -5.04 11.75 -4.60
N LEU A 176 -4.36 10.79 -5.25
CA LEU A 176 -2.99 10.41 -4.90
C LEU A 176 -1.99 11.55 -5.16
N ALA A 177 -2.14 12.27 -6.28
CA ALA A 177 -1.30 13.41 -6.62
C ALA A 177 -1.52 14.58 -5.65
N THR A 178 -2.77 14.92 -5.36
CA THR A 178 -3.14 16.01 -4.44
C THR A 178 -2.64 15.77 -3.03
N HIS A 179 -2.70 14.52 -2.54
CA HIS A 179 -2.15 14.16 -1.23
C HIS A 179 -0.62 14.01 -1.25
N GLY A 180 0.03 14.12 -2.42
CA GLY A 180 1.48 14.03 -2.54
C GLY A 180 2.04 12.62 -2.35
N LEU A 181 1.28 11.57 -2.71
CA LEU A 181 1.78 10.19 -2.71
C LEU A 181 2.51 9.85 -4.00
N ILE A 182 2.07 10.45 -5.12
CA ILE A 182 2.65 10.23 -6.45
C ILE A 182 2.80 11.54 -7.21
N ILE A 183 3.66 11.53 -8.23
CA ILE A 183 3.67 12.51 -9.32
C ILE A 183 3.34 11.73 -10.59
N VAL A 184 2.41 12.23 -11.39
CA VAL A 184 2.07 11.67 -12.70
C VAL A 184 2.83 12.48 -13.74
N ASP A 185 3.62 11.80 -14.55
CA ASP A 185 4.44 12.42 -15.58
C ASP A 185 4.43 11.57 -16.86
N LYS A 186 4.97 12.11 -17.94
CA LYS A 186 5.15 11.41 -19.22
C LYS A 186 6.56 10.83 -19.26
N ALA A 187 6.67 9.53 -19.55
CA ALA A 187 7.98 8.91 -19.77
C ALA A 187 8.63 9.57 -21.00
N PRO A 188 9.95 9.83 -20.99
CA PRO A 188 10.64 10.24 -22.20
C PRO A 188 10.47 9.14 -23.26
N GLY A 189 9.89 9.49 -24.40
CA GLY A 189 9.78 8.61 -25.56
C GLY A 189 10.69 9.11 -26.66
N ASP A 190 11.35 8.19 -27.38
CA ASP A 190 11.91 8.51 -28.69
C ASP A 190 10.77 8.98 -29.62
N GLU A 191 11.05 9.99 -30.43
CA GLU A 191 10.09 10.60 -31.35
C GLU A 191 9.32 9.52 -32.14
N GLY A 192 8.00 9.45 -31.94
CA GLY A 192 7.12 8.55 -32.69
C GLY A 192 6.56 7.33 -31.94
N LEU A 193 7.04 7.00 -30.73
CA LEU A 193 6.44 5.96 -29.89
C LEU A 193 5.46 6.55 -28.88
N GLN A 194 4.31 5.88 -28.67
CA GLN A 194 3.30 6.29 -27.69
C GLN A 194 3.94 6.56 -26.32
N VAL A 195 3.90 7.82 -25.92
CA VAL A 195 4.44 8.30 -24.65
C VAL A 195 3.69 7.60 -23.51
N LYS A 196 4.38 6.67 -22.82
CA LYS A 196 3.80 5.96 -21.67
C LYS A 196 3.73 6.92 -20.48
N ASN A 197 2.68 6.80 -19.67
CA ASN A 197 2.66 7.48 -18.38
C ASN A 197 3.70 6.84 -17.45
N GLN A 198 4.43 7.67 -16.72
CA GLN A 198 5.27 7.25 -15.61
C GLN A 198 4.71 7.80 -14.30
N TYR A 199 4.75 6.98 -13.25
CA TYR A 199 4.27 7.35 -11.94
C TYR A 199 5.45 7.38 -10.97
N ILE A 200 5.79 8.56 -10.45
CA ILE A 200 6.93 8.75 -9.55
C ILE A 200 6.43 8.70 -8.11
N MET A 201 6.89 7.71 -7.35
CA MET A 201 6.55 7.55 -5.94
C MET A 201 7.30 8.56 -5.08
N ARG A 202 6.55 9.24 -4.19
CA ARG A 202 7.16 10.15 -3.21
C ARG A 202 7.69 9.37 -2.00
N GLY A 203 8.75 9.91 -1.40
CA GLY A 203 9.44 9.33 -0.25
C GLY A 203 10.79 8.68 -0.53
N LYS A 204 11.51 8.39 0.55
CA LYS A 204 12.87 7.82 0.54
C LYS A 204 12.80 6.30 0.34
N LEU A 205 12.63 5.85 -0.91
CA LEU A 205 12.53 4.44 -1.28
C LEU A 205 13.85 3.79 -1.73
N VAL A 206 14.78 4.62 -2.19
CA VAL A 206 16.10 4.25 -2.69
C VAL A 206 17.14 4.98 -1.84
N ARG A 207 18.32 4.39 -1.62
CA ARG A 207 19.45 5.18 -1.14
C ARG A 207 19.77 6.16 -2.26
N GLU A 208 19.64 7.46 -2.02
CA GLU A 208 20.19 8.44 -2.94
C GLU A 208 21.68 8.14 -3.05
N SER A 209 22.10 7.59 -4.20
CA SER A 209 23.48 7.75 -4.64
C SER A 209 23.61 9.25 -4.90
N MET A 210 24.19 9.97 -3.95
CA MET A 210 24.67 11.32 -4.23
C MET A 210 25.57 11.20 -5.46
N PRO A 211 25.34 11.97 -6.55
CA PRO A 211 26.42 12.18 -7.49
C PRO A 211 27.57 12.81 -6.69
N ALA A 212 28.76 12.20 -6.84
CA ALA A 212 30.00 12.78 -6.35
C ALA A 212 30.29 14.10 -7.07
#